data_AF-A0A7V1EH23-F1
#
_entry.id   AF-A0A7V1EH23-F1
#
_cell.length_a   1.000
_cell.length_b   1.000
_cell.length_c   1.000
_cell.angle_alpha   90.00
_cell.angle_beta   90.00
_cell.angle_gamma   90.00
#
_symmetry.space_group_name_H-M   'P 1'
#
loop_
_entity.id
_entity.type
_entity.pdbx_description
1 polymer ?
#
loop_
_entity_poly.entity_id
_entity_poly.type
_entity_poly.pdbx_seq_one_letter_code
_entity_poly.pdbx_strand_id
1 'polypeptide(L)'
;MIKKIFLASAIFLVLIDAQTTDELIDQAIQLYEKRHLNKDNLKNSYEILSGIILKEPENLRALCEFSKVCYLMGDAQTKKDDKLKFYNKGVEYGKKAIGIDKNSVWAHFWYMVNLGRSGQTKGVLNSLGLVPDIKKEIDLVLTLDPKHTGAMDAGAMLYYELPGLMGGNLNKSIEYLNRAIEIDSNYTILYVDMAKVYIKKKDYEKARWFLNKVLMINKPTYEADYILDDRFEALKLLEQIKDK
;
A
#
# COMPACT_ATOMS: atom_id res chain seq x y z
N MET A 1 -77.07 -0.32 16.21
CA MET A 1 -76.13 -1.25 15.54
C MET A 1 -74.87 -0.50 15.17
N ILE A 2 -73.81 -0.67 15.97
CA ILE A 2 -72.49 -0.05 15.78
C ILE A 2 -71.60 -1.13 15.16
N LYS A 3 -71.03 -0.88 13.97
CA LYS A 3 -69.88 -1.63 13.47
C LYS A 3 -68.72 -0.66 13.31
N LYS A 4 -67.87 -0.58 14.34
CA LYS A 4 -66.53 0.02 14.24
C LYS A 4 -65.61 -1.04 13.62
N ILE A 5 -65.19 -0.80 12.39
CA ILE A 5 -64.11 -1.57 11.76
C ILE A 5 -62.82 -0.97 12.28
N PHE A 6 -62.06 -1.77 13.04
CA PHE A 6 -60.71 -1.42 13.48
C PHE A 6 -59.77 -1.44 12.26
N LEU A 7 -59.19 -0.28 11.93
CA LEU A 7 -57.95 -0.22 11.15
C LEU A 7 -56.81 -0.65 12.09
N ALA A 8 -56.30 -1.86 11.89
CA ALA A 8 -54.99 -2.24 12.42
C ALA A 8 -53.94 -1.90 11.36
N SER A 9 -53.39 -0.68 11.42
CA SER A 9 -52.19 -0.31 10.67
C SER A 9 -50.99 -0.92 11.38
N ALA A 10 -50.54 -2.09 10.93
CA ALA A 10 -49.25 -2.64 11.31
C ALA A 10 -48.15 -1.82 10.61
N ILE A 11 -47.55 -0.89 11.34
CA ILE A 11 -46.31 -0.23 10.92
C ILE A 11 -45.20 -1.27 11.07
N PHE A 12 -44.82 -1.91 9.97
CA PHE A 12 -43.60 -2.69 9.87
C PHE A 12 -42.43 -1.69 9.81
N LEU A 13 -41.88 -1.34 10.98
CA LEU A 13 -40.58 -0.68 11.06
C LEU A 13 -39.52 -1.69 10.64
N VAL A 14 -39.12 -1.63 9.37
CA VAL A 14 -37.88 -2.25 8.92
C VAL A 14 -36.74 -1.48 9.60
N LEU A 15 -36.17 -2.08 10.64
CA LEU A 15 -34.87 -1.69 11.17
C LEU A 15 -33.85 -1.99 10.07
N ILE A 16 -33.61 -1.01 9.21
CA ILE A 16 -32.38 -0.96 8.42
C ILE A 16 -31.30 -0.72 9.47
N ASP A 17 -30.49 -1.74 9.77
CA ASP A 17 -29.28 -1.54 10.57
C ASP A 17 -28.45 -0.46 9.89
N ALA A 18 -28.41 0.72 10.49
CA ALA A 18 -27.55 1.79 10.02
C ALA A 18 -26.12 1.39 10.37
N GLN A 19 -25.40 0.80 9.41
CA GLN A 19 -23.97 0.53 9.55
C GLN A 19 -23.26 1.81 9.99
N THR A 20 -22.41 1.67 11.00
CA THR A 20 -21.56 2.76 11.47
C THR A 20 -20.48 3.08 10.42
N THR A 21 -19.94 4.30 10.46
CA THR A 21 -18.82 4.67 9.57
C THR A 21 -17.61 3.76 9.76
N ASP A 22 -17.31 3.33 10.99
CA ASP A 22 -16.20 2.42 11.25
C ASP A 22 -16.40 1.03 10.64
N GLU A 23 -17.61 0.48 10.68
CA GLU A 23 -17.94 -0.80 10.03
C GLU A 23 -17.83 -0.71 8.50
N LEU A 24 -18.21 0.44 7.91
CA LEU A 24 -18.03 0.68 6.48
C LEU A 24 -16.55 0.78 6.10
N ILE A 25 -15.73 1.39 6.95
CA ILE A 25 -14.26 1.41 6.74
C ILE A 25 -13.70 0.00 6.83
N ASP A 26 -14.10 -0.80 7.83
CA ASP A 26 -13.69 -2.21 7.95
C ASP A 26 -14.09 -3.03 6.72
N GLN A 27 -15.30 -2.81 6.20
CA GLN A 27 -15.74 -3.44 4.97
C GLN A 27 -14.85 -3.05 3.78
N ALA A 28 -14.52 -1.76 3.64
CA ALA A 28 -13.63 -1.29 2.58
C ALA A 28 -12.22 -1.90 2.70
N ILE A 29 -11.71 -2.07 3.92
CA ILE A 29 -10.42 -2.74 4.18
C ILE A 29 -10.46 -4.19 3.72
N GLN A 30 -11.46 -4.95 4.18
CA GLN A 30 -11.62 -6.36 3.78
C GLN A 30 -11.73 -6.52 2.26
N LEU A 31 -12.39 -5.58 1.58
CA LEU A 31 -12.50 -5.58 0.13
C LEU A 31 -11.11 -5.43 -0.53
N TYR A 32 -10.31 -4.44 -0.17
CA TYR A 32 -9.00 -4.28 -0.82
C TYR A 32 -8.01 -5.40 -0.42
N GLU A 33 -8.14 -5.99 0.77
CA GLU A 33 -7.32 -7.13 1.23
C GLU A 33 -7.66 -8.40 0.43
N LYS A 34 -8.93 -8.54 0.03
CA LYS A 34 -9.42 -9.65 -0.80
C LYS A 34 -9.54 -9.28 -2.27
N ARG A 35 -8.82 -8.25 -2.74
CA ARG A 35 -8.90 -7.78 -4.14
C ARG A 35 -8.49 -8.84 -5.17
N HIS A 36 -7.70 -9.82 -4.76
CA HIS A 36 -7.31 -10.96 -5.59
C HIS A 36 -8.46 -11.95 -5.84
N LEU A 37 -9.51 -11.94 -5.00
CA LEU A 37 -10.68 -12.84 -5.13
C LEU A 37 -11.75 -12.29 -6.08
N ASN A 38 -11.84 -10.96 -6.22
CA ASN A 38 -12.77 -10.32 -7.13
C ASN A 38 -12.21 -8.96 -7.60
N LYS A 39 -12.11 -8.79 -8.93
CA LYS A 39 -11.60 -7.58 -9.59
C LYS A 39 -12.34 -6.30 -9.20
N ASP A 40 -13.61 -6.40 -8.80
CA ASP A 40 -14.42 -5.24 -8.44
C ASP A 40 -14.20 -4.81 -6.99
N ASN A 41 -13.56 -5.63 -6.15
CA ASN A 41 -13.39 -5.34 -4.73
C ASN A 41 -12.59 -4.05 -4.48
N LEU A 42 -11.50 -3.82 -5.22
CA LEU A 42 -10.70 -2.61 -5.06
C LEU A 42 -11.51 -1.35 -5.44
N LYS A 43 -12.30 -1.43 -6.50
CA LYS A 43 -13.21 -0.36 -6.91
C LYS A 43 -14.30 -0.11 -5.86
N ASN A 44 -14.91 -1.16 -5.31
CA ASN A 44 -15.94 -1.04 -4.29
C ASN A 44 -15.37 -0.43 -3.00
N SER A 45 -14.18 -0.83 -2.59
CA SER A 45 -13.45 -0.23 -1.46
C SER A 45 -13.24 1.28 -1.67
N TYR A 46 -12.80 1.66 -2.87
CA TYR A 46 -12.64 3.07 -3.26
C TYR A 46 -13.97 3.84 -3.17
N GLU A 47 -15.07 3.28 -3.67
CA GLU A 47 -16.39 3.92 -3.65
C GLU A 47 -16.93 4.11 -2.22
N ILE A 48 -16.80 3.11 -1.36
CA ILE A 48 -17.20 3.19 0.05
C ILE A 48 -16.43 4.32 0.77
N LEU A 49 -15.10 4.29 0.70
CA LEU A 49 -14.25 5.29 1.37
C LEU A 49 -14.47 6.70 0.79
N SER A 50 -14.64 6.83 -0.53
CA SER A 50 -15.01 8.10 -1.14
C SER A 50 -16.36 8.61 -0.64
N GLY A 51 -17.34 7.72 -0.46
CA GLY A 51 -18.66 8.06 0.09
C GLY A 51 -18.61 8.54 1.54
N ILE A 52 -17.76 7.90 2.37
CA ILE A 52 -17.52 8.32 3.75
C ILE A 52 -16.88 9.71 3.78
N ILE A 53 -15.81 9.92 3.01
CA ILE A 53 -15.09 11.20 2.96
C ILE A 53 -15.99 12.36 2.50
N LEU A 54 -16.98 12.11 1.63
CA LEU A 54 -17.95 13.12 1.23
C LEU A 54 -18.85 13.57 2.40
N LYS A 55 -19.16 12.67 3.34
CA LYS A 55 -20.01 12.95 4.50
C LYS A 55 -19.20 13.43 5.71
N GLU A 56 -18.02 12.86 5.89
CA GLU A 56 -17.11 13.08 7.01
C GLU A 56 -15.71 13.44 6.47
N PRO A 57 -15.52 14.68 5.99
CA PRO A 57 -14.30 15.07 5.30
C PRO A 57 -13.04 15.01 6.16
N GLU A 58 -13.17 15.02 7.48
CA GLU A 58 -12.06 15.02 8.45
C GLU A 58 -11.88 13.66 9.16
N ASN A 59 -12.57 12.61 8.72
CA ASN A 59 -12.41 11.28 9.29
C ASN A 59 -11.00 10.73 8.98
N LEU A 60 -10.09 10.83 9.95
CA LEU A 60 -8.68 10.46 9.82
C LEU A 60 -8.50 9.04 9.25
N ARG A 61 -9.27 8.09 9.77
CA ARG A 61 -9.16 6.68 9.38
C ARG A 61 -9.55 6.49 7.92
N ALA A 62 -10.68 7.05 7.50
CA ALA A 62 -11.12 7.00 6.10
C ALA A 62 -10.10 7.68 5.16
N LEU A 63 -9.51 8.81 5.57
CA LEU A 63 -8.49 9.51 4.78
C LEU A 63 -7.22 8.66 4.60
N CYS A 64 -6.73 8.01 5.66
CA CYS A 64 -5.58 7.11 5.60
C CYS A 64 -5.85 5.91 4.66
N GLU A 65 -6.98 5.22 4.87
CA GLU A 65 -7.34 4.07 4.04
C GLU A 65 -7.59 4.46 2.58
N PHE A 66 -8.18 5.62 2.34
CA PHE A 66 -8.39 6.10 0.98
C PHE A 66 -7.07 6.46 0.28
N SER A 67 -6.08 6.99 1.01
CA SER A 67 -4.73 7.22 0.47
C SER A 67 -4.05 5.90 0.06
N LYS A 68 -4.19 4.85 0.87
CA LYS A 68 -3.77 3.47 0.52
C LYS A 68 -4.48 2.94 -0.72
N VAL A 69 -5.81 3.06 -0.78
CA VAL A 69 -6.58 2.60 -1.93
C VAL A 69 -6.21 3.37 -3.20
N CYS A 70 -5.90 4.65 -3.10
CA CYS A 70 -5.35 5.41 -4.23
C CYS A 70 -4.00 4.84 -4.72
N TYR A 71 -3.11 4.47 -3.81
CA TYR A 71 -1.88 3.77 -4.17
C TYR A 71 -2.17 2.47 -4.95
N LEU A 72 -3.03 1.60 -4.40
CA LEU A 72 -3.41 0.33 -5.04
C LEU A 72 -4.08 0.55 -6.41
N MET A 73 -4.96 1.55 -6.52
CA MET A 73 -5.62 1.90 -7.78
C MET A 73 -4.63 2.40 -8.82
N GLY A 74 -3.60 3.12 -8.41
CA GLY A 74 -2.49 3.54 -9.28
C GLY A 74 -1.65 2.36 -9.75
N ASP A 75 -1.29 1.43 -8.86
CA ASP A 75 -0.53 0.22 -9.21
C ASP A 75 -1.28 -0.67 -10.21
N ALA A 76 -2.61 -0.71 -10.12
CA ALA A 76 -3.46 -1.44 -11.06
C ALA A 76 -3.56 -0.80 -12.48
N GLN A 77 -3.10 0.43 -12.69
CA GLN A 77 -3.14 1.06 -14.02
C GLN A 77 -1.94 0.65 -14.88
N THR A 78 -2.11 0.74 -16.20
CA THR A 78 -1.02 0.50 -17.16
C THR A 78 -0.45 1.81 -17.72
N LYS A 79 -1.29 2.80 -17.96
CA LYS A 79 -0.89 4.10 -18.54
C LYS A 79 -0.32 5.02 -17.47
N LYS A 80 0.78 5.68 -17.82
CA LYS A 80 1.49 6.64 -16.95
C LYS A 80 0.57 7.71 -16.35
N ASP A 81 -0.28 8.32 -17.17
CA ASP A 81 -1.14 9.43 -16.72
C ASP A 81 -2.23 8.95 -15.76
N ASP A 82 -2.78 7.76 -15.99
CA ASP A 82 -3.76 7.13 -15.10
C ASP A 82 -3.14 6.75 -13.76
N LYS A 83 -1.91 6.22 -13.75
CA LYS A 83 -1.12 6.00 -12.53
C LYS A 83 -0.97 7.29 -11.72
N LEU A 84 -0.49 8.35 -12.37
CA LEU A 84 -0.23 9.63 -11.74
C LEU A 84 -1.51 10.26 -11.17
N LYS A 85 -2.65 10.11 -11.84
CA LYS A 85 -3.95 10.57 -11.33
C LYS A 85 -4.23 9.99 -9.94
N PHE A 86 -4.06 8.68 -9.77
CA PHE A 86 -4.32 8.03 -8.49
C PHE A 86 -3.25 8.33 -7.44
N TYR A 87 -1.95 8.29 -7.78
CA TYR A 87 -0.91 8.63 -6.81
C TYR A 87 -1.00 10.07 -6.32
N ASN A 88 -1.29 11.03 -7.20
CA ASN A 88 -1.49 12.43 -6.80
C ASN A 88 -2.71 12.57 -5.87
N LYS A 89 -3.78 11.81 -6.12
CA LYS A 89 -4.93 11.75 -5.22
C LYS A 89 -4.51 11.16 -3.86
N GLY A 90 -3.77 10.06 -3.84
CA GLY A 90 -3.25 9.49 -2.60
C GLY A 90 -2.37 10.46 -1.81
N VAL A 91 -1.54 11.25 -2.49
CA VAL A 91 -0.76 12.36 -1.89
C VAL A 91 -1.67 13.39 -1.25
N GLU A 92 -2.71 13.85 -1.95
CA GLU A 92 -3.67 14.85 -1.44
C GLU A 92 -4.35 14.38 -0.14
N TYR A 93 -4.90 13.16 -0.16
CA TYR A 93 -5.63 12.62 0.99
C TYR A 93 -4.70 12.23 2.15
N GLY A 94 -3.49 11.75 1.87
CA GLY A 94 -2.47 11.52 2.88
C GLY A 94 -2.05 12.83 3.56
N LYS A 95 -1.82 13.91 2.80
CA LYS A 95 -1.55 15.24 3.36
C LYS A 95 -2.72 15.76 4.20
N LYS A 96 -3.96 15.52 3.76
CA LYS A 96 -5.14 15.89 4.54
C LYS A 96 -5.20 15.14 5.87
N ALA A 97 -4.92 13.84 5.87
CA ALA A 97 -4.84 13.02 7.09
C ALA A 97 -3.76 13.53 8.07
N ILE A 98 -2.57 13.89 7.56
CA ILE A 98 -1.49 14.51 8.38
C ILE A 98 -1.97 15.84 9.00
N GLY A 99 -2.80 16.60 8.29
CA GLY A 99 -3.40 17.83 8.81
C GLY A 99 -4.36 17.60 9.99
N ILE A 100 -5.01 16.43 10.05
CA ILE A 100 -5.89 16.03 11.16
C ILE A 100 -5.06 15.51 12.34
N ASP A 101 -4.09 14.64 12.07
CA ASP A 101 -3.15 14.12 13.08
C ASP A 101 -1.73 14.03 12.53
N LYS A 102 -0.88 14.94 13.00
CA LYS A 102 0.54 15.05 12.65
C LYS A 102 1.43 13.91 13.18
N ASN A 103 0.88 13.03 14.03
CA ASN A 103 1.60 11.88 14.57
C ASN A 103 1.02 10.56 14.04
N SER A 104 0.09 10.61 13.07
CA SER A 104 -0.50 9.41 12.49
C SER A 104 0.51 8.69 11.58
N VAL A 105 1.02 7.56 12.06
CA VAL A 105 1.95 6.67 11.32
C VAL A 105 1.42 6.37 9.92
N TRP A 106 0.15 5.98 9.81
CA TRP A 106 -0.46 5.61 8.54
C TRP A 106 -0.69 6.78 7.59
N ALA A 107 -0.96 7.99 8.12
CA ALA A 107 -1.09 9.19 7.29
C ALA A 107 0.23 9.54 6.63
N HIS A 108 1.32 9.55 7.41
CA HIS A 108 2.67 9.78 6.93
C HIS A 108 3.13 8.68 5.97
N PHE A 109 2.89 7.41 6.30
CA PHE A 109 3.28 6.28 5.48
C PHE A 109 2.63 6.33 4.09
N TRP A 110 1.29 6.43 4.02
CA TRP A 110 0.61 6.40 2.71
C TRP A 110 0.81 7.69 1.91
N TYR A 111 1.02 8.84 2.56
CA TYR A 111 1.49 10.05 1.88
C TYR A 111 2.84 9.82 1.19
N MET A 112 3.82 9.29 1.93
CA MET A 112 5.18 9.04 1.46
C MET A 112 5.23 7.98 0.35
N VAL A 113 4.47 6.90 0.47
CA VAL A 113 4.36 5.86 -0.56
C VAL A 113 3.81 6.46 -1.87
N ASN A 114 2.69 7.18 -1.81
CA ASN A 114 2.13 7.81 -3.01
C ASN A 114 3.07 8.86 -3.62
N LEU A 115 3.79 9.63 -2.80
CA LEU A 115 4.80 10.57 -3.27
C LEU A 115 5.93 9.86 -4.02
N GLY A 116 6.47 8.78 -3.44
CA GLY A 116 7.50 7.93 -4.04
C GLY A 116 7.05 7.32 -5.38
N ARG A 117 5.87 6.70 -5.41
CA ARG A 117 5.29 6.11 -6.64
C ARG A 117 5.06 7.16 -7.73
N SER A 118 4.62 8.36 -7.36
CA SER A 118 4.49 9.48 -8.31
C SER A 118 5.85 9.88 -8.90
N GLY A 119 6.91 9.87 -8.10
CA GLY A 119 8.28 10.17 -8.53
C GLY A 119 8.84 9.09 -9.45
N GLN A 120 8.72 7.82 -9.07
CA GLN A 120 9.10 6.67 -9.90
C GLN A 120 8.41 6.71 -11.28
N THR A 121 7.11 7.02 -11.29
CA THR A 121 6.31 7.11 -12.52
C THR A 121 6.72 8.26 -13.43
N LYS A 122 7.20 9.39 -12.87
CA LYS A 122 7.79 10.50 -13.63
C LYS A 122 9.24 10.23 -14.07
N GLY A 123 9.87 9.23 -13.49
CA GLY A 123 11.27 8.87 -13.65
C GLY A 123 12.11 9.36 -12.46
N VAL A 124 12.97 8.48 -11.94
CA VAL A 124 13.79 8.73 -10.73
C VAL A 124 14.62 10.01 -10.86
N LEU A 125 15.32 10.21 -11.99
CA LEU A 125 16.16 11.41 -12.22
C LEU A 125 15.33 12.70 -12.27
N ASN A 126 14.13 12.65 -12.85
CA ASN A 126 13.23 13.80 -12.94
C ASN A 126 12.59 14.17 -11.59
N SER A 127 12.73 13.29 -10.59
CA SER A 127 12.04 13.39 -9.30
C SER A 127 13.01 13.49 -8.12
N LEU A 128 14.30 13.75 -8.37
CA LEU A 128 15.32 13.87 -7.31
C LEU A 128 14.99 14.93 -6.26
N GLY A 129 14.26 15.98 -6.64
CA GLY A 129 13.79 17.02 -5.71
C GLY A 129 12.82 16.49 -4.63
N LEU A 130 12.20 15.33 -4.83
CA LEU A 130 11.29 14.71 -3.84
C LEU A 130 12.05 13.87 -2.80
N VAL A 131 13.32 13.54 -3.05
CA VAL A 131 14.10 12.63 -2.20
C VAL A 131 14.23 13.14 -0.75
N PRO A 132 14.52 14.43 -0.48
CA PRO A 132 14.59 14.93 0.89
C PRO A 132 13.28 14.73 1.66
N ASP A 133 12.15 15.01 1.02
CA ASP A 133 10.82 14.85 1.63
C ASP A 133 10.54 13.37 1.92
N ILE A 134 10.80 12.48 0.95
CA ILE A 134 10.60 11.03 1.15
C ILE A 134 11.47 10.51 2.32
N LYS A 135 12.74 10.92 2.41
CA LYS A 135 13.62 10.53 3.53
C LYS A 135 13.07 11.01 4.87
N LYS A 136 12.65 12.28 4.94
CA LYS A 136 12.05 12.85 6.15
C LYS A 136 10.84 12.05 6.61
N GLU A 137 9.96 11.67 5.68
CA GLU A 137 8.78 10.88 6.02
C GLU A 137 9.12 9.45 6.45
N ILE A 138 10.11 8.79 5.82
CA ILE A 138 10.61 7.48 6.26
C ILE A 138 11.15 7.56 7.69
N ASP A 139 12.01 8.55 7.97
CA ASP A 139 12.61 8.73 9.30
C ASP A 139 11.53 9.02 10.35
N LEU A 140 10.52 9.81 10.01
CA LEU A 140 9.40 10.10 10.90
C LEU A 140 8.55 8.85 11.18
N VAL A 141 8.18 8.09 10.15
CA VAL A 141 7.40 6.84 10.32
C VAL A 141 8.16 5.86 11.19
N LEU A 142 9.47 5.69 10.97
CA LEU A 142 10.31 4.79 11.77
C LEU A 142 10.61 5.32 13.19
N THR A 143 10.45 6.62 13.42
CA THR A 143 10.51 7.20 14.78
C THR A 143 9.22 6.90 15.56
N LEU A 144 8.08 7.03 14.90
CA LEU A 144 6.76 6.79 15.49
C LEU A 144 6.46 5.30 15.66
N ASP A 145 6.86 4.49 14.69
CA ASP A 145 6.79 3.03 14.72
C ASP A 145 8.11 2.40 14.24
N PRO A 146 9.04 2.11 15.17
CA PRO A 146 10.33 1.50 14.86
C PRO A 146 10.26 0.10 14.24
N LYS A 147 9.09 -0.54 14.24
CA LYS A 147 8.89 -1.88 13.66
C LYS A 147 8.13 -1.84 12.34
N HIS A 148 7.89 -0.66 11.77
CA HIS A 148 7.11 -0.52 10.53
C HIS A 148 7.85 -1.07 9.30
N THR A 149 7.58 -2.32 8.95
CA THR A 149 8.28 -3.06 7.87
C THR A 149 8.14 -2.39 6.50
N GLY A 150 6.96 -1.88 6.15
CA GLY A 150 6.76 -1.17 4.89
C GLY A 150 7.58 0.14 4.76
N ALA A 151 7.92 0.78 5.89
CA ALA A 151 8.73 1.99 5.86
C ALA A 151 10.22 1.64 5.76
N MET A 152 10.62 0.52 6.36
CA MET A 152 11.96 -0.04 6.14
C MET A 152 12.14 -0.45 4.68
N ASP A 153 11.14 -1.08 4.08
CA ASP A 153 11.12 -1.42 2.66
C ASP A 153 11.24 -0.17 1.77
N ALA A 154 10.42 0.86 1.99
CA ALA A 154 10.51 2.12 1.26
C ALA A 154 11.90 2.78 1.39
N GLY A 155 12.51 2.74 2.59
CA GLY A 155 13.88 3.17 2.81
C GLY A 155 14.90 2.35 2.02
N ALA A 156 14.77 1.03 2.04
CA ALA A 156 15.64 0.15 1.28
C ALA A 156 15.56 0.42 -0.22
N MET A 157 14.34 0.60 -0.74
CA MET A 157 14.09 0.83 -2.15
C MET A 157 14.54 2.20 -2.60
N LEU A 158 14.44 3.23 -1.75
CA LEU A 158 15.06 4.52 -2.03
C LEU A 158 16.58 4.41 -2.22
N TYR A 159 17.28 3.67 -1.35
CA TYR A 159 18.72 3.44 -1.49
C TYR A 159 19.06 2.56 -2.71
N TYR A 160 18.19 1.62 -3.08
CA TYR A 160 18.36 0.78 -4.25
C TYR A 160 18.21 1.58 -5.56
N GLU A 161 17.22 2.46 -5.66
CA GLU A 161 16.86 3.15 -6.90
C GLU A 161 17.78 4.32 -7.25
N LEU A 162 18.26 5.05 -6.23
CA LEU A 162 19.10 6.21 -6.47
C LEU A 162 20.46 5.82 -7.09
N PRO A 163 21.01 6.66 -7.99
CA PRO A 163 22.40 6.54 -8.40
C PRO A 163 23.35 6.71 -7.21
N GLY A 164 24.50 6.04 -7.22
CA GLY A 164 25.49 6.11 -6.12
C GLY A 164 25.94 7.53 -5.80
N LEU A 165 26.23 8.35 -6.82
CA LEU A 165 26.59 9.77 -6.67
C LEU A 165 25.47 10.64 -6.09
N MET A 166 24.23 10.13 -6.08
CA MET A 166 23.03 10.81 -5.59
C MET A 166 22.48 10.17 -4.31
N GLY A 167 23.31 9.36 -3.63
CA GLY A 167 22.97 8.76 -2.34
C GLY A 167 22.45 7.32 -2.40
N GLY A 168 22.48 6.67 -3.56
CA GLY A 168 22.21 5.24 -3.69
C GLY A 168 23.24 4.39 -2.93
N ASN A 169 22.78 3.36 -2.23
CA ASN A 169 23.64 2.49 -1.43
C ASN A 169 23.02 1.10 -1.24
N LEU A 170 23.51 0.12 -2.01
CA LEU A 170 22.97 -1.25 -1.98
C LEU A 170 23.20 -1.96 -0.64
N ASN A 171 24.25 -1.62 0.11
CA ASN A 171 24.48 -2.26 1.42
C ASN A 171 23.50 -1.73 2.47
N LYS A 172 23.18 -0.42 2.45
CA LYS A 172 22.11 0.13 3.28
C LYS A 172 20.75 -0.46 2.91
N SER A 173 20.48 -0.64 1.62
CA SER A 173 19.26 -1.31 1.16
C SER A 173 19.11 -2.71 1.80
N ILE A 174 20.18 -3.53 1.77
CA ILE A 174 20.21 -4.85 2.41
C ILE A 174 20.00 -4.76 3.93
N GLU A 175 20.61 -3.78 4.61
CA GLU A 175 20.45 -3.59 6.06
C GLU A 175 18.99 -3.35 6.47
N TYR A 176 18.30 -2.45 5.76
CA TYR A 176 16.89 -2.17 6.00
C TYR A 176 16.01 -3.40 5.73
N LEU A 177 16.25 -4.11 4.62
CA LEU A 177 15.49 -5.32 4.28
C LEU A 177 15.71 -6.46 5.28
N ASN A 178 16.94 -6.66 5.76
CA ASN A 178 17.23 -7.66 6.79
C ASN A 178 16.44 -7.37 8.07
N ARG A 179 16.45 -6.12 8.54
CA ARG A 179 15.67 -5.70 9.71
C ARG A 179 14.16 -5.90 9.51
N ALA A 180 13.65 -5.60 8.32
CA ALA A 180 12.25 -5.80 7.99
C ALA A 180 11.87 -7.29 7.99
N ILE A 181 12.72 -8.16 7.43
CA ILE A 181 12.53 -9.61 7.39
C ILE A 181 12.59 -10.23 8.79
N GLU A 182 13.44 -9.70 9.68
CA GLU A 182 13.48 -10.13 11.08
C GLU A 182 12.17 -9.84 11.84
N ILE A 183 11.47 -8.78 11.47
CA ILE A 183 10.18 -8.40 12.06
C ILE A 183 9.03 -9.17 11.42
N ASP A 184 9.02 -9.27 10.09
CA ASP A 184 8.01 -9.98 9.33
C ASP A 184 8.63 -10.86 8.24
N SER A 185 8.85 -12.12 8.58
CA SER A 185 9.40 -13.13 7.67
C SER A 185 8.40 -13.64 6.62
N ASN A 186 7.13 -13.21 6.69
CA ASN A 186 6.08 -13.60 5.74
C ASN A 186 5.71 -12.48 4.77
N TYR A 187 6.34 -11.30 4.88
CA TYR A 187 6.14 -10.22 3.93
C TYR A 187 6.96 -10.46 2.66
N THR A 188 6.30 -11.00 1.64
CA THR A 188 6.92 -11.49 0.41
C THR A 188 7.68 -10.44 -0.40
N ILE A 189 7.22 -9.18 -0.41
CA ILE A 189 7.90 -8.09 -1.14
C ILE A 189 9.35 -7.88 -0.67
N LEU A 190 9.63 -8.07 0.62
CA LEU A 190 10.96 -7.86 1.19
C LEU A 190 12.00 -8.81 0.55
N TYR A 191 11.57 -10.03 0.23
CA TYR A 191 12.41 -11.01 -0.44
C TYR A 191 12.56 -10.71 -1.94
N VAL A 192 11.50 -10.23 -2.59
CA VAL A 192 11.57 -9.75 -3.99
C VAL A 192 12.57 -8.61 -4.10
N ASP A 193 12.49 -7.63 -3.21
CA ASP A 193 13.33 -6.43 -3.24
C ASP A 193 14.78 -6.75 -2.84
N MET A 194 14.98 -7.67 -1.89
CA MET A 194 16.32 -8.20 -1.60
C MET A 194 16.93 -8.88 -2.83
N ALA A 195 16.15 -9.65 -3.57
CA ALA A 195 16.62 -10.26 -4.81
C ALA A 195 17.01 -9.21 -5.85
N LYS A 196 16.19 -8.16 -6.05
CA LYS A 196 16.55 -7.04 -6.97
C LYS A 196 17.89 -6.40 -6.58
N VAL A 197 18.13 -6.19 -5.29
CA VAL A 197 19.42 -5.65 -4.80
C VAL A 197 20.57 -6.58 -5.17
N TYR A 198 20.45 -7.89 -4.95
CA TYR A 198 21.49 -8.86 -5.31
C TYR A 198 21.69 -9.01 -6.82
N ILE A 199 20.62 -8.94 -7.63
CA ILE A 199 20.72 -8.87 -9.09
C ILE A 199 21.55 -7.66 -9.53
N LYS A 200 21.31 -6.48 -8.94
CA LYS A 200 22.08 -5.26 -9.22
C LYS A 200 23.54 -5.37 -8.78
N LYS A 201 23.83 -6.16 -7.75
CA LYS A 201 25.19 -6.54 -7.32
C LYS A 201 25.81 -7.68 -8.16
N LYS A 202 25.07 -8.26 -9.10
CA LYS A 202 25.45 -9.45 -9.90
C LYS A 202 25.71 -10.72 -9.08
N ASP A 203 25.16 -10.79 -7.87
CA ASP A 203 25.18 -11.99 -7.01
C ASP A 203 23.91 -12.81 -7.30
N TYR A 204 23.91 -13.50 -8.44
CA TYR A 204 22.74 -14.20 -8.95
C TYR A 204 22.36 -15.42 -8.10
N GLU A 205 23.33 -16.05 -7.43
CA GLU A 205 23.08 -17.13 -6.48
C GLU A 205 22.23 -16.67 -5.30
N LYS A 206 22.59 -15.56 -4.65
CA LYS A 206 21.74 -15.02 -3.58
C LYS A 206 20.41 -14.52 -4.10
N ALA A 207 20.38 -13.86 -5.26
CA ALA A 207 19.12 -13.46 -5.88
C ALA A 207 18.18 -14.66 -6.07
N ARG A 208 18.66 -15.77 -6.65
CA ARG A 208 17.90 -17.01 -6.79
C ARG A 208 17.40 -17.54 -5.44
N TRP A 209 18.24 -17.50 -4.40
CA TRP A 209 17.82 -17.92 -3.06
C TRP A 209 16.63 -17.11 -2.55
N PHE A 210 16.69 -15.77 -2.59
CA PHE A 210 15.61 -14.90 -2.13
C PHE A 210 14.33 -15.05 -2.98
N LEU A 211 14.45 -15.18 -4.30
CA LEU A 211 13.30 -15.40 -5.18
C LEU A 211 12.60 -16.73 -4.90
N ASN A 212 13.37 -17.80 -4.66
CA ASN A 212 12.79 -19.08 -4.26
C ASN A 212 12.13 -19.00 -2.87
N LYS A 213 12.63 -18.18 -1.94
CA LYS A 213 11.96 -17.95 -0.65
C LYS A 213 10.56 -17.35 -0.83
N VAL A 214 10.36 -16.42 -1.76
CA VAL A 214 9.02 -15.89 -2.09
C VAL A 214 8.05 -17.03 -2.41
N LEU A 215 8.49 -18.00 -3.23
CA LEU A 215 7.67 -19.12 -3.68
C LEU A 215 7.41 -20.18 -2.59
N MET A 216 8.17 -20.17 -1.50
CA MET A 216 8.04 -21.11 -0.38
C MET A 216 7.15 -20.59 0.76
N ILE A 217 6.80 -19.30 0.76
CA ILE A 217 5.95 -18.70 1.79
C ILE A 217 4.49 -19.11 1.53
N ASN A 218 3.95 -19.96 2.40
CA ASN A 218 2.59 -20.50 2.28
C ASN A 218 1.51 -19.63 2.96
N LYS A 219 1.92 -18.68 3.81
CA LYS A 219 1.03 -17.79 4.57
C LYS A 219 1.56 -16.36 4.51
N PRO A 220 1.49 -15.70 3.34
CA PRO A 220 1.98 -14.33 3.17
C PRO A 220 1.21 -13.35 4.06
N THR A 221 1.89 -12.32 4.57
CA THR A 221 1.26 -11.24 5.36
C THR A 221 0.18 -10.51 4.56
N TYR A 222 0.46 -10.24 3.29
CA TYR A 222 -0.46 -9.59 2.36
C TYR A 222 -0.75 -10.54 1.18
N GLU A 223 -1.73 -11.42 1.37
CA GLU A 223 -2.07 -12.46 0.38
C GLU A 223 -2.40 -11.90 -1.00
N ALA A 224 -3.12 -10.79 -1.08
CA ALA A 224 -3.41 -10.15 -2.35
C ALA A 224 -2.15 -9.68 -3.09
N ASP A 225 -1.19 -9.08 -2.38
CA ASP A 225 0.06 -8.58 -2.96
C ASP A 225 0.90 -9.78 -3.46
N TYR A 226 0.96 -10.85 -2.68
CA TYR A 226 1.63 -12.08 -3.08
C TYR A 226 1.04 -12.68 -4.37
N ILE A 227 -0.28 -12.84 -4.44
CA ILE A 227 -0.97 -13.50 -5.55
C ILE A 227 -0.91 -12.66 -6.82
N LEU A 228 -1.13 -11.35 -6.70
CA LEU A 228 -1.24 -10.46 -7.85
C LEU A 228 0.11 -10.00 -8.38
N ASP A 229 1.10 -9.82 -7.50
CA ASP A 229 2.32 -9.08 -7.83
C ASP A 229 3.59 -9.88 -7.48
N ASP A 230 3.86 -10.14 -6.20
CA ASP A 230 5.19 -10.59 -5.74
C ASP A 230 5.58 -11.95 -6.33
N ARG A 231 4.65 -12.91 -6.40
CA ARG A 231 4.90 -14.23 -6.97
C ARG A 231 5.23 -14.13 -8.47
N PHE A 232 4.50 -13.29 -9.19
CA PHE A 232 4.71 -13.11 -10.62
C PHE A 232 6.05 -12.43 -10.89
N GLU A 233 6.37 -11.37 -10.17
CA GLU A 233 7.66 -10.68 -10.30
C GLU A 233 8.81 -11.61 -9.91
N ALA A 234 8.65 -12.46 -8.87
CA ALA A 234 9.67 -13.43 -8.50
C ALA A 234 9.97 -14.43 -9.64
N LEU A 235 8.94 -15.00 -10.26
CA LEU A 235 9.08 -15.91 -11.39
C LEU A 235 9.73 -15.24 -12.61
N LYS A 236 9.33 -14.00 -12.90
CA LYS A 236 9.91 -13.19 -13.98
C LYS A 236 11.39 -12.88 -13.76
N LEU A 237 11.78 -12.52 -12.53
CA LEU A 237 13.18 -12.26 -12.18
C LEU A 237 14.02 -13.55 -12.24
N LEU A 238 13.47 -14.70 -11.83
CA LEU A 238 14.13 -16.00 -11.97
C LEU A 238 14.42 -16.31 -13.45
N GLU A 239 13.44 -16.10 -14.33
CA GLU A 239 13.61 -16.27 -15.77
C GLU A 239 14.66 -15.32 -16.34
N GLN A 240 14.68 -14.06 -15.90
CA GLN A 240 15.66 -13.06 -16.34
C GLN A 240 17.11 -13.45 -16.01
N ILE A 241 17.34 -14.17 -14.91
CA ILE A 241 18.68 -14.56 -14.44
C ILE A 241 19.00 -16.04 -14.69
N LYS A 242 18.20 -16.76 -15.47
CA LYS A 242 18.35 -18.21 -15.66
C LYS A 242 19.71 -18.61 -16.25
N ASP A 243 20.27 -17.79 -17.13
CA ASP A 243 21.54 -18.02 -17.82
C ASP A 243 22.71 -17.23 -17.19
N LYS A 244 22.51 -16.71 -15.97
CA LYS A 244 23.47 -15.85 -15.26
C LYS A 244 24.15 -16.56 -14.10
#